data_AF-A0A662M928-F1
#
_entry.id   AF-A0A662M928-F1
#
_cell.length_a   1.000
_cell.length_b   1.000
_cell.length_c   1.000
_cell.angle_alpha   90.00
_cell.angle_beta   90.00
_cell.angle_gamma   90.00
#
_symmetry.space_group_name_H-M   'P 1'
#
loop_
_entity.id
_entity.type
_entity.pdbx_description
1 polymer ?
#
loop_
_entity_poly.entity_id
_entity_poly.type
_entity_poly.pdbx_seq_one_letter_code
_entity_poly.pdbx_strand_id
1 'polypeptide(L)'
;MTQLDFRVNLREIAEKVGQTAEALSKRVNDEIKNLSISTHAFVVSYANEKLKGFNRSHFFGEGGQNVRWNEVAPNIWVVEIDESVKWIEEGRGPVSMATADWLLKPGAKGVKTAKDGSTYRVIPFSHGQGVGGKKTSGDPEIASMIRKTLRKKSISLNKIERDQFDKPKLGVLHKLGINEKRSQYPQSLFSAPRNEKTAKQIGLKAHTGHHYLNNAVVVQRETEGKNGKSKISKEVVTFRVVSSKHQAEGKWMSPKVEPLNSIPEAYKYAEGEWEKIVKSMEDEYRRT
;
A
#
# COMPACT_ATOMS: atom_id res chain seq x y z
N MET A 1 17.62 11.94 3.25
CA MET A 1 17.95 10.96 2.19
C MET A 1 18.86 9.91 2.79
N THR A 2 18.61 8.63 2.49
CA THR A 2 19.54 7.55 2.80
C THR A 2 20.33 7.29 1.53
N GLN A 3 21.60 7.70 1.50
CA GLN A 3 22.48 7.58 0.33
C GLN A 3 23.44 6.41 0.55
N LEU A 4 23.66 5.64 -0.51
CA LEU A 4 24.69 4.61 -0.58
C LEU A 4 25.98 5.30 -1.05
N ASP A 5 26.97 5.45 -0.16
CA ASP A 5 28.29 6.00 -0.49
C ASP A 5 29.30 4.85 -0.54
N PHE A 6 29.78 4.55 -1.75
CA PHE A 6 30.82 3.56 -1.99
C PHE A 6 32.05 4.26 -2.57
N ARG A 7 33.14 4.33 -1.80
CA ARG A 7 34.35 5.07 -2.19
C ARG A 7 35.43 4.12 -2.67
N VAL A 8 35.88 4.35 -3.90
CA VAL A 8 36.94 3.58 -4.53
C VAL A 8 38.24 4.37 -4.52
N ASN A 9 39.27 3.87 -3.83
CA ASN A 9 40.61 4.47 -3.84
C ASN A 9 41.46 3.84 -4.97
N LEU A 10 41.59 4.57 -6.08
CA LEU A 10 42.32 4.10 -7.26
C LEU A 10 43.80 3.78 -6.97
N ARG A 11 44.43 4.49 -6.02
CA ARG A 11 45.83 4.24 -5.66
C ARG A 11 46.02 2.91 -4.94
N GLU A 12 45.15 2.60 -3.99
CA GLU A 12 45.19 1.32 -3.27
C GLU A 12 44.96 0.12 -4.21
N ILE A 13 44.10 0.29 -5.21
CA ILE A 13 43.85 -0.74 -6.23
C ILE A 13 45.06 -0.91 -7.13
N ALA A 14 45.64 0.21 -7.59
CA ALA A 14 46.85 0.21 -8.39
C ALA A 14 48.00 -0.52 -7.69
N GLU A 15 48.19 -0.28 -6.39
CA GLU A 15 49.18 -0.99 -5.57
C GLU A 15 48.87 -2.50 -5.46
N LYS A 16 47.63 -2.90 -5.20
CA LYS A 16 47.23 -4.31 -5.09
C LYS A 16 47.42 -5.09 -6.40
N VAL A 17 47.10 -4.44 -7.51
CA VAL A 17 47.09 -5.02 -8.86
C VAL A 17 48.47 -4.91 -9.53
N GLY A 18 49.40 -4.12 -8.98
CA GLY A 18 50.76 -3.96 -9.51
C GLY A 18 50.82 -3.12 -10.79
N GLN A 19 49.91 -2.15 -10.94
CA GLN A 19 49.77 -1.30 -12.11
C GLN A 19 49.76 0.19 -11.74
N THR A 20 49.85 1.08 -12.73
CA THR A 20 49.68 2.53 -12.47
C THR A 20 48.20 2.90 -12.40
N ALA A 21 47.88 3.92 -11.61
CA ALA A 21 46.50 4.45 -11.52
C ALA A 21 45.96 4.88 -12.89
N GLU A 22 46.82 5.44 -13.76
CA GLU A 22 46.44 5.86 -15.11
C GLU A 22 46.08 4.67 -16.00
N ALA A 23 46.87 3.58 -15.94
CA ALA A 23 46.60 2.36 -16.71
C ALA A 23 45.28 1.69 -16.32
N LEU A 24 44.91 1.76 -15.03
CA LEU A 24 43.67 1.17 -14.51
C LEU A 24 42.46 2.07 -14.58
N SER A 25 42.65 3.39 -14.75
CA SER A 25 41.58 4.40 -14.62
C SER A 25 40.34 4.07 -15.45
N LYS A 26 40.51 3.77 -16.74
CA LYS A 26 39.41 3.44 -17.64
C LYS A 26 38.68 2.17 -17.19
N ARG A 27 39.43 1.12 -16.87
CA ARG A 27 38.88 -0.18 -16.45
C ARG A 27 38.09 -0.05 -15.15
N VAL A 28 38.65 0.63 -14.15
CA VAL A 28 38.00 0.87 -12.86
C VAL A 28 36.75 1.72 -13.03
N ASN A 29 36.78 2.75 -13.87
CA ASN A 29 35.61 3.59 -14.14
C ASN A 29 34.47 2.78 -14.80
N ASP A 30 34.80 1.94 -15.78
CA ASP A 30 33.82 1.04 -16.42
C ASP A 30 33.21 0.06 -15.41
N GLU A 31 34.02 -0.49 -14.52
CA GLU A 31 33.56 -1.40 -13.47
C GLU A 31 32.72 -0.71 -12.39
N ILE A 32 33.06 0.52 -11.99
CA ILE A 32 32.22 1.33 -11.08
C ILE A 32 30.85 1.57 -11.72
N LYS A 33 30.81 1.93 -13.00
CA LYS A 33 29.55 2.11 -13.73
C LYS A 33 28.75 0.81 -13.77
N ASN A 34 29.37 -0.31 -14.12
CA ASN A 34 28.70 -1.62 -14.17
C ASN A 34 28.17 -2.03 -12.79
N LEU A 35 28.96 -1.82 -11.73
CA LEU A 35 28.57 -2.07 -10.35
C LEU A 35 27.35 -1.22 -9.95
N SER A 36 27.30 0.04 -10.35
CA SER A 36 26.15 0.91 -10.06
C SER A 36 24.87 0.40 -10.74
N ILE A 37 24.98 -0.08 -11.98
CA ILE A 37 23.86 -0.64 -12.75
C ILE A 37 23.39 -1.96 -12.12
N SER A 38 24.30 -2.85 -11.77
CA SER A 38 23.95 -4.13 -11.13
C SER A 38 23.34 -3.92 -9.74
N THR A 39 23.83 -2.95 -8.98
CA THR A 39 23.30 -2.58 -7.66
C THR A 39 21.88 -2.01 -7.77
N HIS A 40 21.61 -1.15 -8.74
CA HIS A 40 20.24 -0.69 -9.02
C HIS A 40 19.32 -1.84 -9.41
N ALA A 41 19.77 -2.73 -10.29
CA ALA A 41 19.01 -3.92 -10.69
C ALA A 41 18.73 -4.84 -9.49
N PHE A 42 19.68 -4.97 -8.55
CA PHE A 42 19.49 -5.70 -7.31
C PHE A 42 18.38 -5.08 -6.45
N VAL A 43 18.40 -3.76 -6.21
CA VAL A 43 17.32 -3.05 -5.47
C VAL A 43 15.95 -3.34 -6.09
N VAL A 44 15.85 -3.23 -7.42
CA VAL A 44 14.61 -3.49 -8.16
C VAL A 44 14.16 -4.95 -8.00
N SER A 45 15.08 -5.91 -8.12
CA SER A 45 14.77 -7.34 -7.96
C SER A 45 14.31 -7.66 -6.54
N TYR A 46 15.07 -7.19 -5.54
CA TYR A 46 14.78 -7.38 -4.13
C TYR A 46 13.41 -6.80 -3.74
N ALA A 47 13.10 -5.59 -4.20
CA ALA A 47 11.80 -4.96 -3.98
C ALA A 47 10.65 -5.73 -4.67
N ASN A 48 10.87 -6.26 -5.87
CA ASN A 48 9.87 -7.09 -6.57
C ASN A 48 9.56 -8.40 -5.85
N GLU A 49 10.56 -9.01 -5.21
CA GLU A 49 10.38 -10.24 -4.43
C GLU A 49 9.62 -10.00 -3.13
N LYS A 50 9.98 -8.95 -2.39
CA LYS A 50 9.45 -8.68 -1.04
C LYS A 50 8.13 -7.92 -1.05
N LEU A 51 7.94 -6.98 -1.98
CA LEU A 51 6.75 -6.12 -2.01
C LEU A 51 5.63 -6.71 -2.85
N LYS A 52 4.38 -6.50 -2.40
CA LYS A 52 3.18 -6.93 -3.12
C LYS A 52 2.16 -5.79 -3.25
N GLY A 53 1.35 -5.86 -4.31
CA GLY A 53 0.18 -5.00 -4.51
C GLY A 53 0.48 -3.49 -4.38
N PHE A 54 -0.19 -2.86 -3.41
CA PHE A 54 -0.14 -1.42 -3.18
C PHE A 54 1.28 -0.90 -2.89
N ASN A 55 2.01 -1.57 -1.99
CA ASN A 55 3.36 -1.14 -1.59
C ASN A 55 4.32 -1.24 -2.77
N ARG A 56 4.26 -2.32 -3.54
CA ARG A 56 5.09 -2.48 -4.75
C ARG A 56 4.84 -1.36 -5.75
N SER A 57 3.57 -1.07 -6.02
CA SER A 57 3.19 -0.03 -7.00
C SER A 57 3.65 1.36 -6.57
N HIS A 58 3.55 1.68 -5.26
CA HIS A 58 4.03 2.95 -4.73
C HIS A 58 5.55 3.03 -4.73
N PHE A 59 6.23 1.97 -4.30
CA PHE A 59 7.69 1.93 -4.20
C PHE A 59 8.37 2.23 -5.52
N PHE A 60 7.86 1.71 -6.64
CA PHE A 60 8.40 2.02 -7.96
C PHE A 60 7.84 3.32 -8.56
N GLY A 61 6.59 3.67 -8.25
CA GLY A 61 5.89 4.76 -8.90
C GLY A 61 5.50 4.45 -10.35
N GLU A 62 4.89 5.42 -11.02
CA GLU A 62 4.60 5.36 -12.47
C GLU A 62 5.87 5.42 -13.32
N GLY A 63 6.29 4.27 -13.85
CA GLY A 63 7.47 4.17 -14.72
C GLY A 63 8.79 3.94 -13.98
N GLY A 64 8.76 3.63 -12.68
CA GLY A 64 9.98 3.31 -11.91
C GLY A 64 10.74 4.54 -11.40
N GLN A 65 10.15 5.73 -11.48
CA GLN A 65 10.76 7.00 -11.11
C GLN A 65 11.15 7.13 -9.63
N ASN A 66 10.65 6.25 -8.75
CA ASN A 66 10.98 6.32 -7.33
C ASN A 66 12.25 5.55 -6.95
N VAL A 67 12.83 4.77 -7.88
CA VAL A 67 14.10 4.05 -7.69
C VAL A 67 15.02 4.39 -8.86
N ARG A 68 15.99 5.26 -8.62
CA ARG A 68 16.84 5.85 -9.67
C ARG A 68 18.29 5.44 -9.52
N TRP A 69 19.01 5.55 -10.62
CA TRP A 69 20.46 5.46 -10.66
C TRP A 69 20.95 6.60 -11.56
N ASN A 70 21.82 7.47 -11.04
CA ASN A 70 22.30 8.65 -11.75
C ASN A 70 23.80 8.87 -11.49
N GLU A 71 24.50 9.39 -12.49
CA GLU A 71 25.85 9.93 -12.31
C GLU A 71 25.75 11.37 -11.81
N VAL A 72 26.20 11.64 -10.59
CA VAL A 72 26.11 12.98 -9.96
C VAL A 72 27.38 13.81 -10.19
N ALA A 73 28.48 13.15 -10.52
CA ALA A 73 29.76 13.73 -10.92
C ALA A 73 30.56 12.66 -11.67
N PRO A 74 31.64 13.00 -12.41
CA PRO A 74 32.40 12.02 -13.18
C PRO A 74 32.82 10.80 -12.33
N ASN A 75 32.35 9.61 -12.72
CA ASN A 75 32.56 8.33 -12.03
C ASN A 75 31.96 8.23 -10.62
N ILE A 76 31.07 9.14 -10.24
CA ILE A 76 30.32 9.09 -8.97
C ILE A 76 28.86 8.79 -9.32
N TRP A 77 28.46 7.55 -9.03
CA TRP A 77 27.11 7.06 -9.28
C TRP A 77 26.35 6.92 -7.97
N VAL A 78 25.08 7.31 -7.98
CA VAL A 78 24.19 7.22 -6.83
C VAL A 78 22.97 6.39 -7.20
N VAL A 79 22.72 5.36 -6.40
CA VAL A 79 21.44 4.64 -6.38
C VAL A 79 20.58 5.26 -5.29
N GLU A 80 19.43 5.83 -5.66
CA GLU A 80 18.57 6.56 -4.74
C GLU A 80 17.13 6.06 -4.76
N ILE A 81 16.47 6.22 -3.61
CA ILE A 81 15.04 6.02 -3.43
C ILE A 81 14.41 7.37 -3.11
N ASP A 82 13.31 7.68 -3.79
CA ASP A 82 12.58 8.94 -3.59
C ASP A 82 12.02 9.05 -2.17
N GLU A 83 12.06 10.26 -1.60
CA GLU A 83 11.60 10.50 -0.23
C GLU A 83 10.12 10.14 -0.02
N SER A 84 9.30 10.26 -1.07
CA SER A 84 7.87 9.91 -1.01
C SER A 84 7.60 8.43 -0.70
N VAL A 85 8.58 7.56 -0.92
CA VAL A 85 8.48 6.11 -0.65
C VAL A 85 9.37 5.64 0.50
N LYS A 86 10.03 6.56 1.21
CA LYS A 86 10.91 6.27 2.36
C LYS A 86 10.23 5.44 3.45
N TRP A 87 8.93 5.64 3.65
CA TRP A 87 8.13 4.87 4.62
C TRP A 87 7.99 3.37 4.29
N ILE A 88 8.29 2.97 3.05
CA ILE A 88 8.37 1.55 2.66
C ILE A 88 9.76 1.02 2.96
N GLU A 89 10.80 1.80 2.64
CA GLU A 89 12.19 1.43 2.87
C GLU A 89 12.51 1.27 4.35
N GLU A 90 12.17 2.28 5.16
CA GLU A 90 12.39 2.31 6.62
C GLU A 90 11.27 1.63 7.41
N GLY A 91 10.19 1.27 6.70
CA GLY A 91 8.96 0.81 7.32
C GLY A 91 8.23 1.95 8.05
N ARG A 92 7.05 1.61 8.55
CA ARG A 92 6.24 2.55 9.33
C ARG A 92 5.35 1.79 10.29
N GLY A 93 5.22 2.34 11.50
CA GLY A 93 4.18 1.91 12.42
C GLY A 93 2.77 2.05 11.82
N PRO A 94 1.78 1.41 12.43
CA PRO A 94 0.38 1.70 12.11
C PRO A 94 0.08 3.17 12.36
N VAL A 95 -0.68 3.78 11.47
CA VAL A 95 -1.07 5.20 11.59
C VAL A 95 -2.57 5.36 11.43
N SER A 96 -3.11 6.39 12.07
CA SER A 96 -4.52 6.72 11.91
C SER A 96 -4.76 7.33 10.53
N MET A 97 -5.76 6.81 9.83
CA MET A 97 -6.29 7.37 8.59
C MET A 97 -7.39 8.41 8.85
N ALA A 98 -7.82 8.56 10.11
CA ALA A 98 -8.82 9.54 10.52
C ALA A 98 -8.21 10.95 10.72
N THR A 99 -7.39 11.38 9.77
CA THR A 99 -6.59 12.63 9.83
C THR A 99 -6.84 13.51 8.61
N ALA A 100 -6.47 14.79 8.73
CA ALA A 100 -6.52 15.78 7.65
C ALA A 100 -5.54 15.49 6.50
N ASP A 101 -4.58 14.58 6.70
CA ASP A 101 -3.66 14.18 5.63
C ASP A 101 -4.18 12.97 4.84
N TRP A 102 -5.28 12.36 5.29
CA TRP A 102 -5.77 11.10 4.73
C TRP A 102 -7.28 11.09 4.44
N LEU A 103 -8.09 10.33 5.18
CA LEU A 103 -9.51 10.16 4.84
C LEU A 103 -10.34 11.43 5.05
N LEU A 104 -9.84 12.37 5.87
CA LEU A 104 -10.50 13.63 6.21
C LEU A 104 -9.79 14.84 5.59
N LYS A 105 -9.07 14.64 4.47
CA LYS A 105 -8.39 15.74 3.78
C LYS A 105 -9.32 16.91 3.45
N PRO A 106 -8.98 18.15 3.86
CA PRO A 106 -9.77 19.33 3.52
C PRO A 106 -10.02 19.43 2.00
N GLY A 107 -11.25 19.72 1.61
CA GLY A 107 -11.67 19.78 0.20
C GLY A 107 -11.89 18.44 -0.49
N ALA A 108 -11.59 17.30 0.15
CA ALA A 108 -11.87 15.99 -0.44
C ALA A 108 -13.38 15.70 -0.52
N LYS A 109 -13.81 15.07 -1.61
CA LYS A 109 -15.22 14.74 -1.86
C LYS A 109 -15.84 13.93 -0.72
N GLY A 110 -16.93 14.47 -0.16
CA GLY A 110 -17.73 13.83 0.89
C GLY A 110 -17.22 14.04 2.32
N VAL A 111 -16.14 14.82 2.51
CA VAL A 111 -15.74 15.32 3.83
C VAL A 111 -16.69 16.46 4.23
N LYS A 112 -17.17 16.44 5.46
CA LYS A 112 -18.11 17.41 6.03
C LYS A 112 -17.66 17.81 7.43
N THR A 113 -18.12 18.97 7.89
CA THR A 113 -17.92 19.45 9.26
C THR A 113 -19.22 19.28 10.04
N ALA A 114 -19.13 18.67 11.23
CA ALA A 114 -20.26 18.53 12.15
C ALA A 114 -20.49 19.83 12.94
N LYS A 115 -21.64 19.92 13.63
CA LYS A 115 -22.00 21.11 14.42
C LYS A 115 -21.00 21.45 15.53
N ASP A 116 -20.26 20.46 16.00
CA ASP A 116 -19.22 20.59 17.04
C ASP A 116 -17.83 20.91 16.48
N GLY A 117 -17.73 21.24 15.18
CA GLY A 117 -16.47 21.54 14.49
C GLY A 117 -15.67 20.30 14.05
N SER A 118 -16.07 19.08 14.41
CA SER A 118 -15.34 17.89 14.00
C SER A 118 -15.56 17.54 12.53
N THR A 119 -14.51 17.14 11.84
CA THR A 119 -14.59 16.68 10.44
C THR A 119 -14.96 15.21 10.38
N TYR A 120 -15.82 14.84 9.44
CA TYR A 120 -16.21 13.45 9.21
C TYR A 120 -16.44 13.15 7.73
N ARG A 121 -16.41 11.86 7.38
CA ARG A 121 -16.71 11.36 6.04
C ARG A 121 -17.44 10.03 6.13
N VAL A 122 -18.46 9.87 5.28
CA VAL A 122 -19.18 8.61 5.12
C VAL A 122 -18.53 7.80 4.00
N ILE A 123 -18.09 6.59 4.30
CA ILE A 123 -17.41 5.68 3.39
C ILE A 123 -18.33 4.49 3.09
N PRO A 124 -18.78 4.33 1.82
CA PRO A 124 -19.55 3.16 1.41
C PRO A 124 -18.63 1.96 1.18
N PHE A 125 -18.94 0.85 1.83
CA PHE A 125 -18.34 -0.47 1.59
C PHE A 125 -19.36 -1.33 0.85
N SER A 126 -19.13 -1.54 -0.44
CA SER A 126 -19.94 -2.48 -1.21
C SER A 126 -19.55 -3.92 -0.83
N HIS A 127 -20.51 -4.85 -0.84
CA HIS A 127 -20.30 -6.24 -0.42
C HIS A 127 -20.78 -7.29 -1.43
N GLY A 128 -21.09 -6.89 -2.67
CA GLY A 128 -21.50 -7.86 -3.68
C GLY A 128 -22.00 -7.21 -4.96
N GLN A 129 -21.83 -7.95 -6.06
CA GLN A 129 -22.40 -7.58 -7.35
C GLN A 129 -23.87 -8.02 -7.41
N GLY A 130 -24.81 -7.07 -7.54
CA GLY A 130 -25.96 -7.33 -8.42
C GLY A 130 -25.48 -7.33 -9.88
N VAL A 131 -26.39 -7.56 -10.84
CA VAL A 131 -26.08 -7.72 -12.28
C VAL A 131 -25.02 -6.70 -12.78
N GLY A 132 -23.76 -7.17 -12.88
CA GLY A 132 -22.59 -6.53 -13.51
C GLY A 132 -21.85 -5.42 -12.74
N GLY A 133 -21.30 -5.66 -11.55
CA GLY A 133 -20.38 -4.70 -10.90
C GLY A 133 -19.39 -5.33 -9.91
N LYS A 134 -18.07 -5.17 -10.06
CA LYS A 134 -16.95 -5.86 -9.36
C LYS A 134 -17.17 -6.26 -7.88
N LYS A 135 -16.69 -7.46 -7.46
CA LYS A 135 -16.78 -7.99 -6.09
C LYS A 135 -15.90 -7.12 -5.18
N THR A 136 -16.46 -6.58 -4.11
CA THR A 136 -15.75 -5.68 -3.17
C THR A 136 -15.34 -6.37 -1.87
N SER A 137 -16.07 -7.40 -1.41
CA SER A 137 -15.59 -8.28 -0.35
C SER A 137 -15.20 -9.64 -0.93
N GLY A 138 -13.88 -9.91 -1.03
CA GLY A 138 -13.34 -11.24 -1.35
C GLY A 138 -13.51 -12.27 -0.22
N ASP A 139 -14.28 -11.92 0.81
CA ASP A 139 -14.45 -12.66 2.04
C ASP A 139 -15.65 -13.63 1.97
N PRO A 140 -15.42 -14.96 1.99
CA PRO A 140 -16.47 -15.96 1.86
C PRO A 140 -17.52 -15.91 2.98
N GLU A 141 -17.10 -15.55 4.20
CA GLU A 141 -17.98 -15.54 5.37
C GLU A 141 -18.98 -14.37 5.31
N ILE A 142 -18.47 -13.17 4.97
CA ILE A 142 -19.30 -11.99 4.71
C ILE A 142 -20.30 -12.27 3.58
N ALA A 143 -19.84 -12.88 2.48
CA ALA A 143 -20.71 -13.23 1.36
C ALA A 143 -21.80 -14.24 1.77
N SER A 144 -21.47 -15.21 2.63
CA SER A 144 -22.42 -16.20 3.14
C SER A 144 -23.50 -15.56 4.01
N MET A 145 -23.12 -14.71 4.98
CA MET A 145 -24.04 -13.97 5.86
C MET A 145 -25.04 -13.13 5.07
N ILE A 146 -24.55 -12.41 4.05
CA ILE A 146 -25.38 -11.59 3.17
C ILE A 146 -26.37 -12.47 2.39
N ARG A 147 -25.89 -13.54 1.74
CA ARG A 147 -26.77 -14.45 0.97
C ARG A 147 -27.85 -15.08 1.83
N LYS A 148 -27.50 -15.54 3.04
CA LYS A 148 -28.44 -16.10 4.01
C LYS A 148 -29.54 -15.09 4.36
N THR A 149 -29.16 -13.84 4.62
CA THR A 149 -30.11 -12.78 4.99
C THR A 149 -30.99 -12.36 3.80
N LEU A 150 -30.42 -12.24 2.60
CA LEU A 150 -31.18 -11.93 1.39
C LEU A 150 -32.21 -13.03 1.07
N ARG A 151 -31.83 -14.31 1.20
CA ARG A 151 -32.75 -15.45 1.04
C ARG A 151 -33.86 -15.42 2.09
N LYS A 152 -33.52 -15.21 3.36
CA LYS A 152 -34.51 -15.12 4.45
C LYS A 152 -35.53 -13.99 4.23
N LYS A 153 -35.11 -12.90 3.60
CA LYS A 153 -35.97 -11.73 3.30
C LYS A 153 -36.56 -11.76 1.88
N SER A 154 -36.32 -12.82 1.10
CA SER A 154 -36.74 -12.92 -0.31
C SER A 154 -36.30 -11.74 -1.19
N ILE A 155 -35.13 -11.15 -0.91
CA ILE A 155 -34.61 -10.01 -1.67
C ILE A 155 -33.69 -10.52 -2.79
N SER A 156 -34.05 -10.21 -4.04
CA SER A 156 -33.20 -10.47 -5.20
C SER A 156 -32.32 -9.25 -5.53
N LEU A 157 -31.00 -9.46 -5.67
CA LEU A 157 -30.07 -8.44 -6.18
C LEU A 157 -30.08 -8.33 -7.71
N ASN A 158 -30.70 -9.28 -8.41
CA ASN A 158 -30.74 -9.32 -9.88
C ASN A 158 -31.96 -8.63 -10.47
N LYS A 159 -32.98 -8.36 -9.64
CA LYS A 159 -34.22 -7.68 -10.06
C LYS A 159 -34.20 -6.23 -9.60
N ILE A 160 -34.37 -5.32 -10.56
CA ILE A 160 -34.58 -3.90 -10.31
C ILE A 160 -35.95 -3.73 -9.66
N GLU A 161 -36.00 -3.04 -8.53
CA GLU A 161 -37.27 -2.68 -7.89
C GLU A 161 -37.80 -1.39 -8.51
N ARG A 162 -39.08 -1.42 -8.88
CA ARG A 162 -39.77 -0.31 -9.53
C ARG A 162 -40.89 0.23 -8.66
N ASP A 163 -41.26 1.49 -8.89
CA ASP A 163 -42.41 2.13 -8.26
C ASP A 163 -43.71 1.81 -9.01
N GLN A 164 -44.81 2.43 -8.60
CA GLN A 164 -46.13 2.27 -9.21
C GLN A 164 -46.22 2.78 -10.66
N PHE A 165 -45.22 3.56 -11.12
CA PHE A 165 -45.13 4.10 -12.47
C PHE A 165 -44.11 3.33 -13.33
N ASP A 166 -43.73 2.13 -12.91
CA ASP A 166 -42.67 1.31 -13.52
C ASP A 166 -41.30 2.01 -13.57
N LYS A 167 -41.05 3.05 -12.76
CA LYS A 167 -39.73 3.70 -12.70
C LYS A 167 -38.83 3.00 -11.68
N PRO A 168 -37.51 2.85 -11.94
CA PRO A 168 -36.58 2.29 -10.97
C PRO A 168 -36.56 3.11 -9.66
N LYS A 169 -36.77 2.46 -8.52
CA LYS A 169 -36.60 3.08 -7.20
C LYS A 169 -35.12 3.36 -6.94
N LEU A 170 -34.77 4.59 -6.61
CA LEU A 170 -33.39 4.96 -6.30
C LEU A 170 -33.20 5.15 -4.78
N GLY A 171 -32.00 4.85 -4.30
CA GLY A 171 -31.63 4.96 -2.89
C GLY A 171 -31.71 3.64 -2.13
N VAL A 172 -31.96 3.73 -0.82
CA VAL A 172 -32.03 2.59 0.09
C VAL A 172 -33.37 1.88 -0.09
N LEU A 173 -33.33 0.61 -0.50
CA LEU A 173 -34.52 -0.23 -0.68
C LEU A 173 -34.82 -1.09 0.54
N HIS A 174 -33.79 -1.75 1.09
CA HIS A 174 -33.96 -2.69 2.20
C HIS A 174 -32.90 -2.49 3.27
N LYS A 175 -33.31 -2.58 4.54
CA LYS A 175 -32.39 -2.72 5.68
C LYS A 175 -32.20 -4.19 6.01
N LEU A 176 -30.97 -4.68 6.02
CA LEU A 176 -30.70 -6.10 6.22
C LEU A 176 -30.67 -6.48 7.71
N GLY A 177 -30.18 -5.61 8.59
CA GLY A 177 -30.18 -5.84 10.04
C GLY A 177 -29.26 -7.00 10.45
N ILE A 178 -28.09 -7.11 9.82
CA ILE A 178 -27.14 -8.20 10.06
C ILE A 178 -26.29 -7.85 11.28
N ASN A 179 -26.56 -8.54 12.39
CA ASN A 179 -25.84 -8.36 13.67
C ASN A 179 -24.87 -9.52 13.98
N GLU A 180 -24.76 -10.51 13.09
CA GLU A 180 -23.87 -11.66 13.25
C GLU A 180 -22.41 -11.18 13.38
N LYS A 181 -21.72 -11.71 14.40
CA LYS A 181 -20.28 -11.47 14.60
C LYS A 181 -19.52 -12.43 13.69
N ARG A 182 -18.39 -11.96 13.19
CA ARG A 182 -17.47 -12.78 12.43
C ARG A 182 -16.77 -13.78 13.37
N SER A 183 -16.56 -15.00 12.89
CA SER A 183 -15.85 -16.05 13.63
C SER A 183 -14.38 -15.70 13.84
N GLN A 184 -13.76 -15.00 12.90
CA GLN A 184 -12.38 -14.50 13.00
C GLN A 184 -12.29 -13.03 12.62
N TYR A 185 -11.63 -12.23 13.47
CA TYR A 185 -11.26 -10.86 13.15
C TYR A 185 -9.89 -10.86 12.46
N PRO A 186 -9.62 -9.92 11.53
CA PRO A 186 -8.27 -9.75 11.01
C PRO A 186 -7.28 -9.48 12.15
N GLN A 187 -6.10 -10.07 12.02
CA GLN A 187 -5.02 -10.19 13.02
C GLN A 187 -4.40 -8.85 13.49
N SER A 188 -4.89 -7.69 13.03
CA SER A 188 -4.32 -6.41 13.46
C SER A 188 -4.81 -6.04 14.86
N LEU A 189 -3.89 -6.05 15.82
CA LEU A 189 -4.12 -5.56 17.20
C LEU A 189 -4.68 -4.12 17.24
N PHE A 190 -4.44 -3.34 16.18
CA PHE A 190 -4.86 -1.94 16.10
C PHE A 190 -6.32 -1.76 15.69
N SER A 191 -6.93 -2.74 15.02
CA SER A 191 -8.31 -2.65 14.52
C SER A 191 -9.23 -3.75 15.07
N ALA A 192 -8.68 -4.76 15.74
CA ALA A 192 -9.43 -5.78 16.44
C ALA A 192 -10.10 -5.25 17.72
N PRO A 193 -11.25 -5.82 18.14
CA PRO A 193 -11.79 -5.57 19.48
C PRO A 193 -10.71 -5.69 20.56
N ARG A 194 -10.72 -4.80 21.55
CA ARG A 194 -9.74 -4.78 22.65
C ARG A 194 -10.33 -4.25 23.95
N ASN A 195 -9.85 -4.82 25.05
CA ASN A 195 -10.15 -4.39 26.42
C ASN A 195 -9.25 -3.22 26.86
N GLU A 196 -9.50 -2.66 28.04
CA GLU A 196 -8.74 -1.52 28.57
C GLU A 196 -7.24 -1.80 28.77
N LYS A 197 -6.89 -3.03 29.19
CA LYS A 197 -5.49 -3.41 29.44
C LYS A 197 -4.69 -3.37 28.13
N THR A 198 -5.18 -4.04 27.09
CA THR A 198 -4.55 -4.03 25.77
C THR A 198 -4.52 -2.62 25.17
N ALA A 199 -5.60 -1.86 25.35
CA ALA A 199 -5.71 -0.50 24.84
C ALA A 199 -4.65 0.44 25.47
N LYS A 200 -4.44 0.36 26.80
CA LYS A 200 -3.39 1.12 27.50
C LYS A 200 -1.98 0.75 27.00
N GLN A 201 -1.71 -0.54 26.79
CA GLN A 201 -0.39 -1.00 26.32
C GLN A 201 -0.01 -0.41 24.95
N ILE A 202 -0.99 -0.21 24.06
CA ILE A 202 -0.76 0.29 22.69
C ILE A 202 -1.12 1.78 22.53
N GLY A 203 -1.46 2.48 23.62
CA GLY A 203 -1.80 3.91 23.60
C GLY A 203 -3.10 4.25 22.85
N LEU A 204 -4.07 3.33 22.82
CA LEU A 204 -5.37 3.54 22.15
C LEU A 204 -6.54 3.40 23.12
N LYS A 205 -7.76 3.75 22.67
CA LYS A 205 -9.00 3.50 23.43
C LYS A 205 -9.49 2.06 23.25
N ALA A 206 -10.11 1.50 24.28
CA ALA A 206 -10.80 0.21 24.20
C ALA A 206 -11.99 0.29 23.23
N HIS A 207 -12.29 -0.80 22.51
CA HIS A 207 -13.51 -0.90 21.70
C HIS A 207 -13.94 -2.35 21.47
N THR A 208 -15.23 -2.56 21.23
CA THR A 208 -15.84 -3.89 21.04
C THR A 208 -15.73 -4.44 19.62
N GLY A 209 -14.90 -3.82 18.77
CA GLY A 209 -14.77 -4.15 17.35
C GLY A 209 -15.88 -3.56 16.47
N HIS A 210 -15.74 -3.75 15.16
CA HIS A 210 -16.74 -3.37 14.17
C HIS A 210 -17.47 -4.60 13.66
N HIS A 211 -18.79 -4.62 13.84
CA HIS A 211 -19.66 -5.55 13.11
C HIS A 211 -19.65 -5.18 11.63
N TYR A 212 -19.08 -6.05 10.79
CA TYR A 212 -18.75 -5.67 9.42
C TYR A 212 -19.95 -5.28 8.57
N LEU A 213 -21.12 -5.83 8.89
CA LEU A 213 -22.39 -5.68 8.18
C LEU A 213 -23.47 -4.99 9.03
N ASN A 214 -23.09 -4.40 10.17
CA ASN A 214 -24.05 -3.62 10.94
C ASN A 214 -24.53 -2.43 10.10
N ASN A 215 -25.85 -2.24 10.04
CA ASN A 215 -26.52 -1.30 9.14
C ASN A 215 -26.30 -1.57 7.64
N ALA A 216 -25.99 -2.81 7.25
CA ALA A 216 -26.00 -3.20 5.84
C ALA A 216 -27.38 -2.97 5.22
N VAL A 217 -27.37 -2.34 4.04
CA VAL A 217 -28.57 -2.00 3.28
C VAL A 217 -28.44 -2.46 1.84
N VAL A 218 -29.57 -2.69 1.19
CA VAL A 218 -29.65 -2.85 -0.26
C VAL A 218 -29.94 -1.49 -0.86
N VAL A 219 -29.06 -1.02 -1.74
CA VAL A 219 -29.17 0.26 -2.43
C VAL A 219 -29.35 0.00 -3.92
N GLN A 220 -30.24 0.75 -4.56
CA GLN A 220 -30.37 0.81 -6.01
C GLN A 220 -30.00 2.21 -6.49
N ARG A 221 -29.05 2.31 -7.41
CA ARG A 221 -28.53 3.60 -7.89
C ARG A 221 -28.20 3.55 -9.36
N GLU A 222 -28.31 4.72 -9.98
CA GLU A 222 -27.80 4.95 -11.32
C GLU A 222 -26.27 4.97 -11.29
N THR A 223 -25.66 4.25 -12.21
CA THR A 223 -24.21 4.11 -12.38
C THR A 223 -23.87 4.26 -13.84
N GLU A 224 -22.68 4.78 -14.10
CA GLU A 224 -22.19 4.88 -15.47
C GLU A 224 -21.81 3.49 -16.00
N GLY A 225 -22.41 3.10 -17.11
CA GLY A 225 -22.14 1.86 -17.82
C GLY A 225 -21.00 2.00 -18.82
N LYS A 226 -20.72 0.92 -19.55
CA LYS A 226 -19.77 0.98 -20.68
C LYS A 226 -20.30 1.98 -21.71
N ASN A 227 -19.44 2.87 -22.18
CA ASN A 227 -19.72 3.90 -23.18
C ASN A 227 -20.60 5.07 -22.68
N GLY A 228 -20.55 5.40 -21.38
CA GLY A 228 -21.24 6.57 -20.81
C GLY A 228 -22.76 6.41 -20.70
N LYS A 229 -23.32 5.25 -21.05
CA LYS A 229 -24.75 4.98 -20.89
C LYS A 229 -25.10 4.73 -19.44
N SER A 230 -26.16 5.36 -18.97
CA SER A 230 -26.71 5.08 -17.64
C SER A 230 -27.11 3.60 -17.47
N LYS A 231 -26.76 3.03 -16.32
CA LYS A 231 -27.13 1.68 -15.90
C LYS A 231 -27.62 1.72 -14.46
N ILE A 232 -28.77 1.11 -14.18
CA ILE A 232 -29.22 0.88 -12.81
C ILE A 232 -28.46 -0.30 -12.21
N SER A 233 -27.87 -0.08 -11.04
CA SER A 233 -27.20 -1.10 -10.24
C SER A 233 -27.92 -1.28 -8.91
N LYS A 234 -27.92 -2.52 -8.40
CA LYS A 234 -28.45 -2.87 -7.10
C LYS A 234 -27.40 -3.67 -6.34
N GLU A 235 -27.05 -3.23 -5.14
CA GLU A 235 -25.95 -3.81 -4.37
C GLU A 235 -26.19 -3.72 -2.87
N VAL A 236 -25.47 -4.56 -2.12
CA VAL A 236 -25.44 -4.49 -0.66
C VAL A 236 -24.29 -3.57 -0.26
N VAL A 237 -24.61 -2.53 0.52
CA VAL A 237 -23.65 -1.54 0.99
C VAL A 237 -23.74 -1.40 2.50
N THR A 238 -22.59 -1.27 3.13
CA THR A 238 -22.48 -0.79 4.52
C THR A 238 -21.85 0.59 4.52
N PHE A 239 -22.46 1.55 5.20
CA PHE A 239 -21.90 2.89 5.34
C PHE A 239 -21.16 2.98 6.67
N ARG A 240 -19.89 3.38 6.64
CA ARG A 240 -19.09 3.63 7.84
C ARG A 240 -18.71 5.09 7.92
N VAL A 241 -18.63 5.61 9.14
CA VAL A 241 -18.25 7.00 9.38
C VAL A 241 -16.84 7.05 9.94
N VAL A 242 -15.96 7.76 9.25
CA VAL A 242 -14.68 8.22 9.81
C VAL A 242 -14.87 9.65 10.31
N SER A 243 -14.33 9.97 11.47
CA SER A 243 -14.39 11.28 12.10
C SER A 243 -13.05 11.58 12.75
N SER A 244 -12.66 12.86 12.85
CA SER A 244 -11.43 13.26 13.54
C SER A 244 -11.43 12.82 15.01
N LYS A 245 -12.61 12.66 15.61
CA LYS A 245 -12.77 12.09 16.96
C LYS A 245 -12.31 10.64 17.08
N HIS A 246 -12.30 9.89 15.98
CA HIS A 246 -11.89 8.49 15.94
C HIS A 246 -10.36 8.30 15.86
N GLN A 247 -9.56 9.38 15.82
CA GLN A 247 -8.12 9.29 15.62
C GLN A 247 -7.43 8.39 16.66
N ALA A 248 -7.79 8.56 17.94
CA ALA A 248 -7.26 7.77 19.06
C ALA A 248 -8.00 6.43 19.30
N GLU A 249 -9.01 6.11 18.49
CA GLU A 249 -9.83 4.92 18.67
C GLU A 249 -9.32 3.70 17.90
N GLY A 250 -8.28 3.83 17.06
CA GLY A 250 -7.73 2.71 16.28
C GLY A 250 -8.69 2.10 15.24
N LYS A 251 -9.88 2.68 15.06
CA LYS A 251 -10.91 2.16 14.15
C LYS A 251 -10.55 2.29 12.67
N TRP A 252 -9.72 3.27 12.36
CA TRP A 252 -9.30 3.64 11.02
C TRP A 252 -7.77 3.65 10.95
N MET A 253 -7.15 2.47 11.10
CA MET A 253 -5.69 2.36 11.08
C MET A 253 -5.22 1.78 9.76
N SER A 254 -4.22 2.41 9.18
CA SER A 254 -3.39 1.76 8.18
C SER A 254 -2.54 0.69 8.88
N PRO A 255 -2.35 -0.49 8.28
CA PRO A 255 -1.49 -1.52 8.86
C PRO A 255 -0.04 -1.03 9.00
N LYS A 256 0.71 -1.70 9.88
CA LYS A 256 2.17 -1.60 9.94
C LYS A 256 2.76 -1.98 8.58
N VAL A 257 3.80 -1.27 8.20
CA VAL A 257 4.61 -1.56 7.01
C VAL A 257 5.96 -2.01 7.55
N GLU A 258 6.31 -3.26 7.30
CA GLU A 258 7.65 -3.75 7.63
C GLU A 258 8.68 -3.05 6.73
N PRO A 259 9.86 -2.71 7.27
CA PRO A 259 10.93 -2.10 6.48
C PRO A 259 11.36 -3.05 5.36
N LEU A 260 11.51 -2.51 4.15
CA LEU A 260 12.10 -3.24 3.05
C LEU A 260 13.62 -3.40 3.24
N ASN A 261 14.30 -2.35 3.70
CA ASN A 261 15.76 -2.29 3.83
C ASN A 261 16.50 -2.68 2.52
N SER A 262 15.99 -2.24 1.37
CA SER A 262 16.64 -2.55 0.09
C SER A 262 17.99 -1.87 -0.09
N ILE A 263 18.21 -0.67 0.45
CA ILE A 263 19.49 0.06 0.32
C ILE A 263 20.60 -0.61 1.16
N PRO A 264 20.40 -0.94 2.45
CA PRO A 264 21.39 -1.70 3.21
C PRO A 264 21.76 -3.04 2.56
N GLU A 265 20.79 -3.77 2.00
CA GLU A 265 21.06 -5.04 1.31
C GLU A 265 21.79 -4.83 -0.02
N ALA A 266 21.46 -3.76 -0.76
CA ALA A 266 22.16 -3.38 -1.97
C ALA A 266 23.61 -2.97 -1.71
N TYR A 267 23.89 -2.34 -0.57
CA TYR A 267 25.26 -2.02 -0.15
C TYR A 267 26.09 -3.28 0.08
N LYS A 268 25.55 -4.26 0.82
CA LYS A 268 26.21 -5.57 1.02
C LYS A 268 26.45 -6.30 -0.31
N TYR A 269 25.48 -6.24 -1.22
CA TYR A 269 25.63 -6.78 -2.55
C TYR A 269 26.77 -6.10 -3.32
N ALA A 270 26.80 -4.76 -3.31
CA ALA A 270 27.83 -3.98 -4.00
C ALA A 270 29.24 -4.26 -3.45
N GLU A 271 29.40 -4.35 -2.13
CA GLU A 271 30.68 -4.73 -1.50
C GLU A 271 31.15 -6.11 -1.99
N GLY A 272 30.26 -7.11 -1.97
CA GLY A 272 30.60 -8.46 -2.41
C GLY A 272 30.92 -8.57 -3.90
N GLU A 273 30.27 -7.79 -4.76
CA GLU A 273 30.60 -7.72 -6.20
C GLU A 273 31.91 -6.98 -6.43
N TRP A 274 32.18 -5.91 -5.69
CA TRP A 274 33.42 -5.16 -5.81
C TRP A 274 34.65 -5.99 -5.45
N GLU A 275 34.58 -6.79 -4.38
CA GLU A 275 35.66 -7.72 -4.01
C GLU A 275 35.98 -8.71 -5.14
N LYS A 276 34.95 -9.21 -5.84
CA LYS A 276 35.14 -10.11 -6.99
C LYS A 276 35.79 -9.39 -8.16
N ILE A 277 35.39 -8.15 -8.43
CA ILE A 277 35.97 -7.31 -9.48
C ILE A 277 37.45 -7.06 -9.19
N VAL A 278 37.80 -6.65 -7.97
CA VAL A 278 39.19 -6.42 -7.55
C VAL A 278 40.03 -7.68 -7.71
N LYS A 279 39.52 -8.83 -7.23
CA LYS A 279 40.21 -10.12 -7.38
C LYS A 279 40.41 -10.51 -8.85
N SER A 280 39.39 -10.29 -9.70
CA SER A 280 39.51 -10.56 -11.14
C SER A 280 40.59 -9.70 -11.79
N MET A 281 40.71 -8.44 -11.40
CA MET A 281 41.77 -7.56 -11.89
C MET A 281 43.15 -8.03 -11.40
N GLU A 282 43.29 -8.40 -10.12
CA GLU A 282 44.55 -8.95 -9.60
C GLU A 282 45.00 -10.20 -10.38
N ASP A 283 44.08 -11.12 -10.70
CA ASP A 283 44.36 -12.34 -11.46
C ASP A 283 44.74 -12.05 -12.93
N GLU A 284 44.15 -11.03 -13.55
CA GLU A 284 44.43 -10.61 -14.92
C GLU A 284 45.83 -9.98 -15.03
N TYR A 285 46.14 -9.01 -14.18
CA TYR A 285 47.37 -8.23 -14.27
C TYR A 285 48.60 -8.88 -13.63
N ARG A 286 48.44 -9.88 -12.74
CA ARG A 286 49.58 -10.68 -12.24
C ARG A 286 50.06 -11.75 -13.22
N ARG A 287 49.26 -12.09 -14.23
CA ARG A 287 49.61 -13.11 -15.25
C ARG A 287 50.37 -12.54 -16.45
N THR A 288 50.37 -11.22 -16.61
CA THR A 288 51.18 -10.44 -17.57
C THR A 288 52.48 -9.97 -16.94
#